data_AF-A0A379EDE3-F1
#
_entry.id   AF-A0A379EDE3-F1
#
_cell.length_a   1.000
_cell.length_b   1.000
_cell.length_c   1.000
_cell.angle_alpha   90.00
_cell.angle_beta   90.00
_cell.angle_gamma   90.00
#
_symmetry.space_group_name_H-M   'P 1'
#
loop_
_entity.id
_entity.type
_entity.pdbx_description
1 polymer ?
#
loop_
_entity_poly.entity_id
_entity_poly.type
_entity_poly.pdbx_seq_one_letter_code
_entity_poly.pdbx_strand_id
1 'polypeptide(L)'
;MKRKKLLGSLFLGITLAFTAVGCGSDNDSAAPKERSEGPVLTQEQQKQQLDATARKFMGSIHPDDFKVLDNLAYYVEKHYLDDQSVEPVNNWAKGILQSMTQTIATGQPGYTEYARIIDATKYRGRFEHQGYKWVRTKDSQNLEFLFRDQDGNDCLLAFTVSDKAKAVRSEFFNSEDTEYVPGAAGHPRYTERTKYKNTVMVPEDVRMTLQQGGRQLLSTDIHTDLTTSGDLNLAVDQLAFTCKTVFQKYEVIVHRAFYKGPGDAEAGVELKADGKTLLTAKATGHGLVSNRGVDNVGSVNVAADVLGELQVKGTCSNGSRLAEIIDRMEKDKAVYTDEARFKKEVADANSLLDVNVYYSYATKPSAGLLLGAMKTVDDYSGRAEWISNAQIKFTDGTTYAVDDYFSRKNFAGVFKEAGDMINAFKRLFNF
;
A
#
# COMPACT_ATOMS: atom_id res chain seq x y z
N MET A 1 -13.73 12.00 16.40
CA MET A 1 -12.59 11.07 16.16
C MET A 1 -12.73 10.22 14.88
N LYS A 2 -13.79 9.43 14.67
CA LYS A 2 -13.88 8.54 13.47
C LYS A 2 -13.86 9.25 12.10
N ARG A 3 -14.20 10.55 12.01
CA ARG A 3 -14.27 11.33 10.74
C ARG A 3 -12.95 11.93 10.24
N LYS A 4 -11.93 12.09 11.10
CA LYS A 4 -10.57 12.51 10.67
C LYS A 4 -9.90 11.52 9.70
N LYS A 5 -10.50 10.34 9.50
CA LYS A 5 -9.99 9.31 8.60
C LYS A 5 -10.11 9.67 7.12
N LEU A 6 -11.01 10.55 6.67
CA LEU A 6 -11.28 10.66 5.21
C LEU A 6 -10.16 11.37 4.41
N LEU A 7 -9.59 12.48 4.91
CA LEU A 7 -8.36 13.02 4.31
C LEU A 7 -7.12 12.24 4.75
N GLY A 8 -7.17 11.63 5.94
CA GLY A 8 -6.23 10.57 6.32
C GLY A 8 -6.19 9.42 5.31
N SER A 9 -7.30 9.12 4.60
CA SER A 9 -7.40 8.14 3.51
C SER A 9 -6.76 8.63 2.20
N LEU A 10 -6.75 9.94 1.94
CA LEU A 10 -6.05 10.55 0.81
C LEU A 10 -4.52 10.59 1.06
N PHE A 11 -4.10 10.89 2.30
CA PHE A 11 -2.72 10.68 2.73
C PHE A 11 -2.33 9.20 2.77
N LEU A 12 -3.27 8.32 3.13
CA LEU A 12 -3.15 6.88 2.93
C LEU A 12 -3.12 6.51 1.45
N GLY A 13 -3.60 7.33 0.51
CA GLY A 13 -3.35 7.12 -0.92
C GLY A 13 -1.88 7.30 -1.29
N ILE A 14 -1.22 8.30 -0.68
CA ILE A 14 0.22 8.54 -0.83
C ILE A 14 1.03 7.48 -0.07
N THR A 15 0.61 7.09 1.15
CA THR A 15 1.27 5.97 1.85
C THR A 15 0.94 4.60 1.25
N LEU A 16 -0.20 4.43 0.56
CA LEU A 16 -0.50 3.26 -0.28
C LEU A 16 0.37 3.24 -1.53
N ALA A 17 0.81 4.37 -2.07
CA ALA A 17 1.86 4.39 -3.08
C ALA A 17 3.23 3.93 -2.53
N PHE A 18 3.44 3.98 -1.21
CA PHE A 18 4.63 3.43 -0.52
C PHE A 18 4.41 2.05 0.13
N THR A 19 3.17 1.57 0.31
CA THR A 19 2.86 0.20 0.78
C THR A 19 2.37 -0.73 -0.34
N ALA A 20 2.05 -0.21 -1.54
CA ALA A 20 1.90 -0.95 -2.79
C ALA A 20 3.27 -1.39 -3.38
N VAL A 21 4.19 -1.78 -2.51
CA VAL A 21 5.31 -2.66 -2.85
C VAL A 21 4.81 -4.11 -3.02
N GLY A 22 3.54 -4.38 -2.66
CA GLY A 22 2.74 -5.50 -3.18
C GLY A 22 1.78 -5.04 -4.29
N CYS A 23 1.68 -5.85 -5.36
CA CYS A 23 0.92 -5.64 -6.61
C CYS A 23 1.51 -4.56 -7.59
N GLY A 24 1.83 -4.81 -8.88
CA GLY A 24 1.80 -6.02 -9.75
C GLY A 24 1.78 -5.84 -11.29
N SER A 25 2.93 -5.50 -11.91
CA SER A 25 3.14 -5.20 -13.34
C SER A 25 2.60 -6.22 -14.39
N ASP A 26 2.61 -5.81 -15.66
CA ASP A 26 2.68 -6.69 -16.84
C ASP A 26 3.57 -6.03 -17.90
N ASN A 27 3.94 -6.78 -18.93
CA ASN A 27 5.08 -6.49 -19.82
C ASN A 27 5.10 -5.10 -20.50
N ASP A 28 6.08 -4.26 -20.12
CA ASP A 28 7.20 -3.87 -21.02
C ASP A 28 8.36 -3.12 -20.32
N SER A 29 8.53 -3.29 -19.01
CA SER A 29 9.76 -2.88 -18.33
C SER A 29 10.89 -3.85 -18.68
N ALA A 30 11.79 -3.45 -19.59
CA ALA A 30 12.94 -4.24 -19.98
C ALA A 30 13.70 -4.78 -18.75
N ALA A 31 14.10 -6.06 -18.80
CA ALA A 31 15.02 -6.62 -17.82
C ALA A 31 16.25 -5.70 -17.67
N PRO A 32 16.83 -5.56 -16.45
CA PRO A 32 17.96 -4.67 -16.24
C PRO A 32 19.04 -4.94 -17.28
N LYS A 33 19.37 -3.90 -18.08
CA LYS A 33 20.17 -4.08 -19.29
C LYS A 33 21.50 -4.77 -18.95
N GLU A 34 21.65 -6.01 -19.38
CA GLU A 34 22.92 -6.72 -19.29
C GLU A 34 23.99 -5.90 -20.01
N ARG A 35 25.00 -5.49 -19.24
CA ARG A 35 26.24 -4.91 -19.74
C ARG A 35 27.39 -5.67 -19.08
N SER A 36 28.44 -5.85 -19.86
CA SER A 36 29.67 -6.63 -19.60
C SER A 36 29.99 -6.93 -18.14
N GLU A 37 30.34 -8.20 -17.85
CA GLU A 37 30.73 -8.72 -16.53
C GLU A 37 31.46 -7.71 -15.63
N GLY A 38 30.71 -7.10 -14.71
CA GLY A 38 31.28 -6.28 -13.64
C GLY A 38 32.02 -7.16 -12.61
N PRO A 39 33.07 -6.64 -11.94
CA PRO A 39 33.79 -7.39 -10.93
C PRO A 39 32.92 -7.67 -9.71
N VAL A 40 33.08 -8.86 -9.11
CA VAL A 40 32.53 -9.16 -7.78
C VAL A 40 33.29 -8.31 -6.75
N LEU A 41 32.55 -7.49 -5.99
CA LEU A 41 33.12 -6.52 -5.05
C LEU A 41 33.50 -7.16 -3.71
N THR A 42 34.60 -6.72 -3.08
CA THR A 42 34.94 -7.09 -1.69
C THR A 42 33.95 -6.48 -0.69
N GLN A 43 33.94 -6.96 0.56
CA GLN A 43 33.06 -6.43 1.62
C GLN A 43 33.17 -4.90 1.78
N GLU A 44 34.38 -4.34 1.74
CA GLU A 44 34.65 -2.91 1.84
C GLU A 44 34.17 -2.15 0.60
N GLN A 45 34.36 -2.72 -0.59
CA GLN A 45 33.90 -2.11 -1.84
C GLN A 45 32.37 -2.10 -1.92
N GLN A 46 31.70 -3.18 -1.50
CA GLN A 46 30.24 -3.23 -1.37
C GLN A 46 29.75 -2.16 -0.39
N LYS A 47 30.40 -2.01 0.76
CA LYS A 47 30.07 -0.98 1.76
C LYS A 47 30.20 0.45 1.19
N GLN A 48 31.27 0.73 0.44
CA GLN A 48 31.49 2.04 -0.20
C GLN A 48 30.46 2.32 -1.30
N GLN A 49 30.19 1.34 -2.17
CA GLN A 49 29.21 1.47 -3.23
C GLN A 49 27.80 1.68 -2.68
N LEU A 50 27.42 0.93 -1.63
CA LEU A 50 26.15 1.06 -0.93
C LEU A 50 25.96 2.45 -0.28
N ASP A 51 26.98 2.98 0.40
CA ASP A 51 26.95 4.34 0.98
C ASP A 51 26.78 5.40 -0.14
N ALA A 52 27.48 5.25 -1.27
CA ALA A 52 27.36 6.13 -2.43
C ALA A 52 25.97 6.05 -3.09
N THR A 53 25.44 4.85 -3.34
CA THR A 53 24.09 4.64 -3.90
C THR A 53 23.01 5.23 -2.99
N ALA A 54 23.10 5.00 -1.67
CA ALA A 54 22.14 5.53 -0.70
C ALA A 54 22.13 7.07 -0.70
N ARG A 55 23.31 7.71 -0.71
CA ARG A 55 23.44 9.18 -0.80
C ARG A 55 22.84 9.75 -2.08
N LYS A 56 23.10 9.13 -3.23
CA LYS A 56 22.51 9.53 -4.52
C LYS A 56 20.98 9.43 -4.49
N PHE A 57 20.44 8.36 -3.90
CA PHE A 57 19.00 8.15 -3.78
C PHE A 57 18.35 9.23 -2.90
N MET A 58 18.86 9.44 -1.68
CA MET A 58 18.37 10.50 -0.78
C MET A 58 18.55 11.89 -1.37
N GLY A 59 19.67 12.16 -2.04
CA GLY A 59 19.94 13.41 -2.74
C GLY A 59 19.01 13.66 -3.95
N SER A 60 18.22 12.69 -4.38
CA SER A 60 17.22 12.83 -5.45
C SER A 60 15.82 13.20 -4.93
N ILE A 61 15.59 13.14 -3.60
CA ILE A 61 14.29 13.42 -2.96
C ILE A 61 14.48 14.55 -1.94
N HIS A 62 13.85 15.70 -2.18
CA HIS A 62 13.92 16.84 -1.26
C HIS A 62 12.59 17.02 -0.53
N PRO A 63 12.55 16.91 0.81
CA PRO A 63 11.33 17.14 1.59
C PRO A 63 10.70 18.52 1.34
N ASP A 64 11.52 19.52 1.05
CA ASP A 64 11.09 20.89 0.75
C ASP A 64 10.18 20.98 -0.49
N ASP A 65 10.32 20.08 -1.46
CA ASP A 65 9.44 20.03 -2.64
C ASP A 65 8.00 19.69 -2.24
N PHE A 66 7.79 18.99 -1.11
CA PHE A 66 6.48 18.56 -0.62
C PHE A 66 5.77 19.59 0.28
N LYS A 67 6.45 20.68 0.67
CA LYS A 67 5.89 21.77 1.51
C LYS A 67 4.56 22.32 0.99
N VAL A 68 4.40 22.40 -0.34
CA VAL A 68 3.18 22.92 -0.96
C VAL A 68 1.96 22.01 -0.71
N LEU A 69 2.13 20.68 -0.73
CA LEU A 69 1.04 19.74 -0.43
C LEU A 69 0.71 19.72 1.06
N ASP A 70 1.75 19.78 1.90
CA ASP A 70 1.63 19.76 3.35
C ASP A 70 0.88 21.00 3.88
N ASN A 71 1.33 22.20 3.49
CA ASN A 71 0.65 23.46 3.81
C ASN A 71 -0.82 23.43 3.39
N LEU A 72 -1.10 22.95 2.17
CA LEU A 72 -2.45 22.88 1.64
C LEU A 72 -3.32 21.87 2.41
N ALA A 73 -2.78 20.71 2.75
CA ALA A 73 -3.49 19.69 3.51
C ALA A 73 -3.82 20.16 4.93
N TYR A 74 -2.86 20.78 5.62
CA TYR A 74 -3.07 21.40 6.92
C TYR A 74 -4.14 22.51 6.87
N TYR A 75 -4.07 23.38 5.85
CA TYR A 75 -5.05 24.44 5.66
C TYR A 75 -6.46 23.87 5.40
N VAL A 76 -6.57 22.85 4.56
CA VAL A 76 -7.83 22.15 4.28
C VAL A 76 -8.41 21.48 5.53
N GLU A 77 -7.61 20.75 6.33
CA GLU A 77 -8.10 20.15 7.58
C GLU A 77 -8.64 21.22 8.54
N LYS A 78 -7.92 22.33 8.67
CA LYS A 78 -8.23 23.38 9.63
C LYS A 78 -9.42 24.25 9.25
N HIS A 79 -9.65 24.48 7.95
CA HIS A 79 -10.61 25.49 7.47
C HIS A 79 -11.79 24.93 6.67
N TYR A 80 -11.73 23.68 6.19
CA TYR A 80 -12.74 23.13 5.27
C TYR A 80 -13.28 21.73 5.65
N LEU A 81 -12.82 21.12 6.74
CA LEU A 81 -13.19 19.74 7.13
C LEU A 81 -13.84 19.59 8.51
N ASP A 82 -14.28 20.68 9.14
CA ASP A 82 -15.10 20.57 10.34
C ASP A 82 -16.49 19.96 10.02
N ASP A 83 -17.13 19.38 11.03
CA ASP A 83 -18.38 18.63 10.87
C ASP A 83 -19.55 19.47 10.29
N GLN A 84 -19.56 20.80 10.49
CA GLN A 84 -20.59 21.67 9.91
C GLN A 84 -20.28 22.01 8.46
N SER A 85 -19.00 22.23 8.12
CA SER A 85 -18.60 22.57 6.76
C SER A 85 -18.90 21.45 5.76
N VAL A 86 -18.63 20.20 6.15
CA VAL A 86 -18.85 19.02 5.28
C VAL A 86 -20.28 18.44 5.35
N GLU A 87 -21.14 18.93 6.24
CA GLU A 87 -22.52 18.43 6.38
C GLU A 87 -23.32 18.44 5.06
N PRO A 88 -23.31 19.53 4.24
CA PRO A 88 -24.08 19.56 2.99
C PRO A 88 -23.60 18.51 1.98
N VAL A 89 -22.28 18.31 1.85
CA VAL A 89 -21.67 17.29 0.97
C VAL A 89 -22.08 15.90 1.44
N ASN A 90 -22.00 15.63 2.75
CA ASN A 90 -22.40 14.35 3.32
C ASN A 90 -23.89 14.05 3.11
N ASN A 91 -24.77 15.06 3.24
CA ASN A 91 -26.20 14.89 3.06
C ASN A 91 -26.56 14.69 1.57
N TRP A 92 -25.91 15.40 0.65
CA TRP A 92 -26.00 15.15 -0.79
C TRP A 92 -25.55 13.74 -1.18
N ALA A 93 -24.38 13.30 -0.69
CA ALA A 93 -23.83 11.97 -0.96
C ALA A 93 -24.72 10.86 -0.41
N LYS A 94 -25.28 11.04 0.80
CA LYS A 94 -26.29 10.12 1.35
C LYS A 94 -27.55 10.06 0.50
N GLY A 95 -28.04 11.20 -0.01
CA GLY A 95 -29.22 11.24 -0.89
C GLY A 95 -29.03 10.43 -2.17
N ILE A 96 -27.85 10.55 -2.80
CA ILE A 96 -27.46 9.71 -3.95
C ILE A 96 -27.48 8.24 -3.55
N LEU A 97 -26.82 7.86 -2.46
CA LEU A 97 -26.75 6.47 -2.01
C LEU A 97 -28.14 5.89 -1.64
N GLN A 98 -29.01 6.69 -1.01
CA GLN A 98 -30.40 6.35 -0.69
C GLN A 98 -31.23 6.13 -1.95
N SER A 99 -31.07 6.97 -2.98
CA SER A 99 -31.76 6.79 -4.27
C SER A 99 -31.36 5.50 -5.00
N MET A 100 -30.19 4.95 -4.67
CA MET A 100 -29.67 3.67 -5.16
C MET A 100 -29.85 2.51 -4.17
N THR A 101 -30.72 2.68 -3.15
CA THR A 101 -31.05 1.67 -2.14
C THR A 101 -32.51 1.22 -2.29
N GLN A 102 -32.75 -0.09 -2.34
CA GLN A 102 -34.07 -0.71 -2.48
C GLN A 102 -34.32 -1.72 -1.36
N THR A 103 -35.48 -1.69 -0.72
CA THR A 103 -35.86 -2.66 0.32
C THR A 103 -36.14 -4.02 -0.29
N ILE A 104 -35.61 -5.08 0.34
CA ILE A 104 -35.89 -6.47 0.03
C ILE A 104 -36.90 -7.00 1.06
N ALA A 105 -37.99 -7.64 0.60
CA ALA A 105 -38.97 -8.24 1.49
C ALA A 105 -38.39 -9.49 2.18
N THR A 106 -38.21 -9.43 3.50
CA THR A 106 -37.62 -10.51 4.32
C THR A 106 -38.65 -11.46 4.92
N GLY A 107 -39.89 -11.00 5.12
CA GLY A 107 -40.94 -11.73 5.84
C GLY A 107 -40.69 -11.93 7.34
N GLN A 108 -39.60 -11.37 7.89
CA GLN A 108 -39.17 -11.57 9.28
C GLN A 108 -39.36 -10.28 10.10
N PRO A 109 -40.20 -10.29 11.16
CA PRO A 109 -40.34 -9.14 12.06
C PRO A 109 -38.99 -8.75 12.68
N GLY A 110 -38.65 -7.45 12.65
CA GLY A 110 -37.38 -6.93 13.17
C GLY A 110 -36.15 -7.18 12.27
N TYR A 111 -36.32 -7.70 11.05
CA TYR A 111 -35.21 -7.87 10.10
C TYR A 111 -35.51 -7.21 8.75
N THR A 112 -34.72 -6.21 8.38
CA THR A 112 -34.82 -5.51 7.10
C THR A 112 -33.57 -5.74 6.26
N GLU A 113 -33.75 -6.18 5.01
CA GLU A 113 -32.67 -6.24 4.03
C GLU A 113 -32.84 -5.13 2.98
N TYR A 114 -31.71 -4.62 2.50
CA TYR A 114 -31.65 -3.66 1.40
C TYR A 114 -30.68 -4.15 0.32
N ALA A 115 -31.06 -4.05 -0.94
CA ALA A 115 -30.13 -4.05 -2.06
C ALA A 115 -29.62 -2.62 -2.27
N ARG A 116 -28.31 -2.41 -2.38
CA ARG A 116 -27.73 -1.07 -2.53
C ARG A 116 -26.63 -1.07 -3.58
N ILE A 117 -26.74 -0.16 -4.55
CA ILE A 117 -25.70 0.07 -5.56
C ILE A 117 -24.81 1.22 -5.10
N ILE A 118 -23.50 1.01 -5.12
CA ILE A 118 -22.47 2.00 -4.84
C ILE A 118 -21.79 2.32 -6.16
N ASP A 119 -22.18 3.44 -6.78
CA ASP A 119 -21.71 3.84 -8.10
C ASP A 119 -21.02 5.20 -8.07
N ALA A 120 -19.69 5.19 -8.23
CA ALA A 120 -18.86 6.39 -8.26
C ALA A 120 -19.27 7.38 -9.37
N THR A 121 -19.80 6.88 -10.50
CA THR A 121 -20.21 7.70 -11.65
C THR A 121 -21.41 8.60 -11.37
N LYS A 122 -22.12 8.39 -10.25
CA LYS A 122 -23.27 9.21 -9.84
C LYS A 122 -22.90 10.41 -8.96
N TYR A 123 -21.68 10.43 -8.40
CA TYR A 123 -21.19 11.53 -7.59
C TYR A 123 -20.60 12.60 -8.50
N ARG A 124 -21.43 13.55 -8.95
CA ARG A 124 -21.04 14.62 -9.88
C ARG A 124 -21.56 15.99 -9.45
N GLY A 125 -20.79 17.03 -9.75
CA GLY A 125 -21.09 18.42 -9.39
C GLY A 125 -19.88 19.13 -8.79
N ARG A 126 -19.94 20.46 -8.82
CA ARG A 126 -18.93 21.32 -8.21
C ARG A 126 -19.42 21.86 -6.88
N PHE A 127 -18.58 21.70 -5.87
CA PHE A 127 -18.73 22.30 -4.56
C PHE A 127 -17.73 23.43 -4.40
N GLU A 128 -18.18 24.56 -3.89
CA GLU A 128 -17.34 25.70 -3.56
C GLU A 128 -17.51 26.02 -2.07
N HIS A 129 -16.42 26.33 -1.37
CA HIS A 129 -16.52 26.69 0.03
C HIS A 129 -17.00 28.14 0.18
N GLN A 130 -18.22 28.33 0.68
CA GLN A 130 -18.87 29.64 0.83
C GLN A 130 -19.18 29.89 2.31
N GLY A 131 -18.57 30.93 2.87
CA GLY A 131 -18.63 31.21 4.30
C GLY A 131 -17.94 30.11 5.11
N TYR A 132 -18.74 29.24 5.73
CA TYR A 132 -18.30 28.15 6.61
C TYR A 132 -18.73 26.76 6.11
N LYS A 133 -19.23 26.66 4.87
CA LYS A 133 -19.83 25.43 4.31
C LYS A 133 -19.47 25.20 2.86
N TRP A 134 -19.39 23.93 2.48
CA TRP A 134 -19.37 23.51 1.09
C TRP A 134 -20.76 23.62 0.45
N VAL A 135 -20.88 24.38 -0.64
CA VAL A 135 -22.14 24.60 -1.37
C VAL A 135 -21.99 24.04 -2.78
N ARG A 136 -22.94 23.21 -3.24
CA ARG A 136 -22.99 22.72 -4.63
C ARG A 136 -23.42 23.87 -5.55
N THR A 137 -22.50 24.46 -6.32
CA THR A 137 -22.76 25.68 -7.10
C THR A 137 -23.22 25.41 -8.52
N LYS A 138 -22.80 24.28 -9.11
CA LYS A 138 -23.23 23.85 -10.45
C LYS A 138 -23.11 22.34 -10.63
N ASP A 139 -23.84 21.83 -11.62
CA ASP A 139 -23.53 20.53 -12.20
C ASP A 139 -22.17 20.56 -12.91
N SER A 140 -21.47 19.43 -12.87
CA SER A 140 -20.25 19.16 -13.62
C SER A 140 -20.28 17.70 -14.06
N GLN A 141 -19.48 17.33 -15.05
CA GLN A 141 -19.25 15.92 -15.39
C GLN A 141 -18.34 15.21 -14.38
N ASN A 142 -17.64 15.97 -13.54
CA ASN A 142 -16.73 15.50 -12.50
C ASN A 142 -17.28 15.79 -11.10
N LEU A 143 -16.66 15.21 -10.07
CA LEU A 143 -16.78 15.70 -8.70
C LEU A 143 -15.67 16.73 -8.46
N GLU A 144 -16.03 17.99 -8.25
CA GLU A 144 -15.09 19.11 -8.08
C GLU A 144 -15.26 19.77 -6.70
N PHE A 145 -14.14 20.15 -6.09
CA PHE A 145 -14.07 20.97 -4.89
C PHE A 145 -13.16 22.18 -5.16
N LEU A 146 -13.76 23.37 -5.22
CA LEU A 146 -13.05 24.65 -5.31
C LEU A 146 -12.94 25.29 -3.92
N PHE A 147 -11.72 25.62 -3.54
CA PHE A 147 -11.39 26.30 -2.29
C PHE A 147 -10.24 27.26 -2.52
N ARG A 148 -9.75 27.93 -1.47
CA ARG A 148 -8.55 28.75 -1.53
C ARG A 148 -7.47 28.18 -0.61
N ASP A 149 -6.21 28.42 -0.94
CA ASP A 149 -5.11 28.14 -0.02
C ASP A 149 -4.94 29.24 1.03
N GLN A 150 -3.93 29.10 1.89
CA GLN A 150 -3.57 30.08 2.92
C GLN A 150 -3.19 31.48 2.36
N ASP A 151 -2.78 31.55 1.10
CA ASP A 151 -2.34 32.78 0.42
C ASP A 151 -3.47 33.40 -0.44
N GLY A 152 -4.63 32.74 -0.50
CA GLY A 152 -5.82 33.19 -1.24
C GLY A 152 -5.89 32.75 -2.69
N ASN A 153 -4.97 31.90 -3.17
CA ASN A 153 -5.04 31.36 -4.53
C ASN A 153 -6.16 30.33 -4.65
N ASP A 154 -6.87 30.32 -5.77
CA ASP A 154 -7.90 29.30 -6.03
C ASP A 154 -7.24 27.92 -6.26
N CYS A 155 -7.77 26.93 -5.54
CA CYS A 155 -7.38 25.53 -5.58
C CYS A 155 -8.57 24.67 -6.03
N LEU A 156 -8.32 23.75 -6.97
CA LEU A 156 -9.33 22.84 -7.51
C LEU A 156 -8.87 21.40 -7.33
N LEU A 157 -9.57 20.66 -6.46
CA LEU A 157 -9.48 19.20 -6.38
C LEU A 157 -10.62 18.61 -7.22
N ALA A 158 -10.29 17.77 -8.20
CA ALA A 158 -11.27 17.16 -9.08
C ALA A 158 -11.07 15.64 -9.20
N PHE A 159 -12.17 14.90 -9.15
CA PHE A 159 -12.25 13.47 -9.42
C PHE A 159 -13.06 13.24 -10.69
N THR A 160 -12.42 12.64 -11.69
CA THR A 160 -13.02 12.16 -12.94
C THR A 160 -13.10 10.64 -12.87
N VAL A 161 -14.22 10.06 -13.28
CA VAL A 161 -14.42 8.60 -13.35
C VAL A 161 -14.99 8.24 -14.73
N SER A 162 -14.57 7.12 -15.31
CA SER A 162 -15.11 6.65 -16.59
C SER A 162 -16.58 6.23 -16.44
N ASP A 163 -17.38 6.47 -17.49
CA ASP A 163 -18.76 5.96 -17.55
C ASP A 163 -18.83 4.42 -17.69
N LYS A 164 -17.71 3.79 -18.08
CA LYS A 164 -17.56 2.33 -18.05
C LYS A 164 -17.24 1.88 -16.64
N ALA A 165 -18.08 1.01 -16.10
CA ALA A 165 -17.88 0.36 -14.81
C ALA A 165 -18.42 -1.07 -14.84
N LYS A 166 -17.74 -1.97 -14.11
CA LYS A 166 -18.13 -3.37 -13.96
C LYS A 166 -18.83 -3.55 -12.61
N ALA A 167 -20.00 -4.21 -12.61
CA ALA A 167 -20.78 -4.45 -11.40
C ALA A 167 -20.20 -5.64 -10.62
N VAL A 168 -19.91 -5.45 -9.33
CA VAL A 168 -19.25 -6.44 -8.48
C VAL A 168 -20.02 -6.61 -7.18
N ARG A 169 -20.38 -7.85 -6.85
CA ARG A 169 -20.98 -8.23 -5.57
C ARG A 169 -19.98 -9.05 -4.76
N SER A 170 -19.94 -8.86 -3.46
CA SER A 170 -19.13 -9.67 -2.55
C SER A 170 -19.76 -9.68 -1.16
N GLU A 171 -19.63 -10.78 -0.42
CA GLU A 171 -20.12 -10.82 0.96
C GLU A 171 -19.38 -9.80 1.85
N PHE A 172 -18.11 -9.50 1.56
CA PHE A 172 -17.29 -8.52 2.27
C PHE A 172 -17.67 -7.06 1.98
N PHE A 173 -18.44 -6.79 0.93
CA PHE A 173 -19.00 -5.46 0.71
C PHE A 173 -20.24 -5.21 1.56
N ASN A 174 -20.89 -6.27 2.06
CA ASN A 174 -22.13 -6.16 2.82
C ASN A 174 -21.89 -5.58 4.22
N SER A 175 -22.85 -4.81 4.72
CA SER A 175 -22.83 -4.29 6.09
C SER A 175 -24.09 -4.71 6.83
N GLU A 176 -23.95 -5.07 8.10
CA GLU A 176 -25.08 -5.42 8.96
C GLU A 176 -25.00 -4.61 10.25
N ASP A 177 -26.04 -3.83 10.51
CA ASP A 177 -26.21 -3.02 11.72
C ASP A 177 -27.29 -3.67 12.60
N THR A 178 -27.07 -3.64 13.92
CA THR A 178 -27.98 -4.22 14.92
C THR A 178 -28.31 -3.15 15.95
N GLU A 179 -29.58 -2.77 16.04
CA GLU A 179 -30.07 -1.76 16.98
C GLU A 179 -30.92 -2.42 18.08
N TYR A 180 -30.72 -1.96 19.31
CA TYR A 180 -31.44 -2.45 20.48
C TYR A 180 -32.61 -1.51 20.80
N VAL A 181 -33.84 -1.94 20.52
CA VAL A 181 -35.02 -1.11 20.76
C VAL A 181 -35.47 -1.26 22.22
N PRO A 182 -35.49 -0.18 23.02
CA PRO A 182 -35.99 -0.24 24.39
C PRO A 182 -37.49 -0.54 24.38
N GLY A 183 -37.89 -1.58 25.11
CA GLY A 183 -39.30 -1.92 25.29
C GLY A 183 -40.05 -0.84 26.09
N ALA A 184 -41.23 -0.45 25.61
CA ALA A 184 -42.18 0.37 26.36
C ALA A 184 -42.94 -0.46 27.42
N ALA A 185 -43.67 0.18 28.32
CA ALA A 185 -44.47 -0.52 29.33
C ALA A 185 -45.48 -1.49 28.65
N GLY A 186 -45.37 -2.78 28.96
CA GLY A 186 -46.17 -3.85 28.34
C GLY A 186 -45.57 -4.48 27.07
N HIS A 187 -44.45 -3.97 26.54
CA HIS A 187 -43.79 -4.52 25.35
C HIS A 187 -42.37 -4.99 25.68
N PRO A 188 -41.99 -6.24 25.32
CA PRO A 188 -40.63 -6.74 25.56
C PRO A 188 -39.61 -5.96 24.70
N ARG A 189 -38.37 -5.86 25.21
CA ARG A 189 -37.23 -5.39 24.42
C ARG A 189 -37.01 -6.31 23.23
N TYR A 190 -36.73 -5.74 22.06
CA TYR A 190 -36.41 -6.48 20.85
C TYR A 190 -35.21 -5.87 20.13
N THR A 191 -34.72 -6.59 19.13
CA THR A 191 -33.54 -6.21 18.35
C THR A 191 -33.96 -6.02 16.91
N GLU A 192 -33.65 -4.87 16.34
CA GLU A 192 -33.78 -4.66 14.90
C GLU A 192 -32.44 -4.93 14.22
N ARG A 193 -32.47 -5.68 13.11
CA ARG A 193 -31.30 -6.00 12.30
C ARG A 193 -31.52 -5.45 10.90
N THR A 194 -30.58 -4.63 10.44
CA THR A 194 -30.59 -4.06 9.09
C THR A 194 -29.37 -4.53 8.33
N LYS A 195 -29.58 -5.16 7.16
CA LYS A 195 -28.50 -5.66 6.31
C LYS A 195 -28.53 -5.03 4.92
N TYR A 196 -27.41 -4.44 4.53
CA TYR A 196 -27.19 -3.90 3.19
C TYR A 196 -26.39 -4.90 2.36
N LYS A 197 -27.03 -5.45 1.32
CA LYS A 197 -26.40 -6.24 0.25
C LYS A 197 -25.87 -5.27 -0.81
N ASN A 198 -24.54 -5.13 -0.89
CA ASN A 198 -23.89 -4.08 -1.66
C ASN A 198 -23.35 -4.60 -3.00
N THR A 199 -23.75 -3.92 -4.08
CA THR A 199 -23.12 -4.05 -5.41
C THR A 199 -22.27 -2.80 -5.63
N VAL A 200 -20.98 -2.98 -5.91
CA VAL A 200 -20.05 -1.88 -6.23
C VAL A 200 -19.88 -1.80 -7.74
N MET A 201 -20.07 -0.61 -8.31
CA MET A 201 -19.70 -0.34 -9.70
C MET A 201 -18.25 0.12 -9.73
N VAL A 202 -17.35 -0.77 -10.15
CA VAL A 202 -15.91 -0.50 -10.24
C VAL A 202 -15.63 0.15 -11.59
N PRO A 203 -15.24 1.45 -11.65
CA PRO A 203 -14.94 2.13 -12.91
C PRO A 203 -13.65 1.60 -13.54
N GLU A 204 -13.57 1.61 -14.87
CA GLU A 204 -12.34 1.27 -15.60
C GLU A 204 -11.25 2.32 -15.40
N ASP A 205 -11.59 3.61 -15.31
CA ASP A 205 -10.62 4.69 -15.09
C ASP A 205 -11.07 5.65 -13.97
N VAL A 206 -10.12 6.06 -13.14
CA VAL A 206 -10.28 7.13 -12.13
C VAL A 206 -9.10 8.08 -12.23
N ARG A 207 -9.37 9.38 -12.40
CA ARG A 207 -8.35 10.43 -12.36
C ARG A 207 -8.67 11.42 -11.24
N MET A 208 -7.74 11.56 -10.30
CA MET A 208 -7.70 12.67 -9.34
C MET A 208 -6.72 13.73 -9.84
N THR A 209 -7.10 15.01 -9.79
CA THR A 209 -6.18 16.13 -10.02
C THR A 209 -6.32 17.19 -8.94
N LEU A 210 -5.20 17.80 -8.56
CA LEU A 210 -5.16 18.98 -7.71
C LEU A 210 -4.44 20.10 -8.47
N GLN A 211 -5.12 21.25 -8.60
CA GLN A 211 -4.58 22.46 -9.18
C GLN A 211 -4.54 23.58 -8.13
N GLN A 212 -3.55 24.47 -8.23
CA GLN A 212 -3.40 25.69 -7.43
C GLN A 212 -3.00 26.82 -8.37
N GLY A 213 -3.70 27.96 -8.34
CA GLY A 213 -3.39 29.11 -9.20
C GLY A 213 -3.42 28.78 -10.70
N GLY A 214 -4.24 27.81 -11.13
CA GLY A 214 -4.32 27.32 -12.52
C GLY A 214 -3.20 26.36 -12.95
N ARG A 215 -2.23 26.04 -12.08
CA ARG A 215 -1.19 25.03 -12.33
C ARG A 215 -1.56 23.71 -11.67
N GLN A 216 -1.40 22.59 -12.37
CA GLN A 216 -1.49 21.26 -11.77
C GLN A 216 -0.31 21.01 -10.84
N LEU A 217 -0.61 20.66 -9.57
CA LEU A 217 0.37 20.26 -8.57
C LEU A 217 0.54 18.73 -8.56
N LEU A 218 -0.59 18.02 -8.53
CA LEU A 218 -0.69 16.57 -8.38
C LEU A 218 -1.70 16.03 -9.39
N SER A 219 -1.39 14.89 -10.00
CA SER A 219 -2.38 14.03 -10.66
C SER A 219 -2.15 12.57 -10.29
N THR A 220 -3.22 11.84 -10.05
CA THR A 220 -3.21 10.39 -9.88
C THR A 220 -4.20 9.78 -10.87
N ASP A 221 -3.66 9.00 -11.80
CA ASP A 221 -4.41 8.17 -12.74
C ASP A 221 -4.44 6.73 -12.21
N ILE A 222 -5.63 6.13 -12.14
CA ILE A 222 -5.83 4.72 -11.82
C ILE A 222 -6.62 4.09 -12.95
N HIS A 223 -6.12 3.00 -13.52
CA HIS A 223 -6.85 2.17 -14.46
C HIS A 223 -7.13 0.81 -13.81
N THR A 224 -8.33 0.25 -13.99
CA THR A 224 -8.75 -1.05 -13.42
C THR A 224 -9.30 -1.94 -14.52
N ASP A 225 -8.67 -3.09 -14.74
CA ASP A 225 -9.25 -4.18 -15.53
C ASP A 225 -9.63 -5.35 -14.61
N LEU A 226 -10.93 -5.59 -14.51
CA LEU A 226 -11.54 -6.68 -13.75
C LEU A 226 -12.24 -7.64 -14.70
N THR A 227 -11.89 -8.93 -14.66
CA THR A 227 -12.70 -9.99 -15.29
C THR A 227 -13.36 -10.80 -14.17
N THR A 228 -14.69 -10.71 -14.10
CA THR A 228 -15.52 -11.40 -13.09
C THR A 228 -16.86 -11.80 -13.69
N SER A 229 -17.49 -12.82 -13.11
CA SER A 229 -18.90 -13.16 -13.37
C SER A 229 -19.91 -12.17 -12.76
N GLY A 230 -19.43 -11.25 -11.90
CA GLY A 230 -20.23 -10.22 -11.22
C GLY A 230 -20.55 -10.56 -9.75
N ASP A 231 -20.35 -11.81 -9.34
CA ASP A 231 -20.05 -12.17 -7.94
C ASP A 231 -18.53 -12.38 -7.85
N LEU A 232 -17.85 -11.61 -6.99
CA LEU A 232 -16.41 -11.68 -6.81
C LEU A 232 -16.02 -13.05 -6.28
N ASN A 233 -15.23 -13.79 -7.05
CA ASN A 233 -14.67 -15.07 -6.66
C ASN A 233 -13.17 -15.09 -6.96
N LEU A 234 -12.35 -14.82 -5.95
CA LEU A 234 -10.89 -14.81 -6.08
C LEU A 234 -10.32 -16.16 -6.57
N ALA A 235 -11.04 -17.27 -6.49
CA ALA A 235 -10.54 -18.54 -7.04
C ALA A 235 -10.52 -18.59 -8.59
N VAL A 236 -11.23 -17.69 -9.29
CA VAL A 236 -11.38 -17.71 -10.77
C VAL A 236 -11.35 -16.33 -11.44
N ASP A 237 -11.59 -15.25 -10.69
CA ASP A 237 -11.62 -13.89 -11.22
C ASP A 237 -10.19 -13.37 -11.47
N GLN A 238 -10.09 -12.40 -12.38
CA GLN A 238 -8.86 -11.67 -12.68
C GLN A 238 -9.01 -10.22 -12.27
N LEU A 239 -8.08 -9.71 -11.46
CA LEU A 239 -8.01 -8.32 -11.03
C LEU A 239 -6.68 -7.74 -11.48
N ALA A 240 -6.72 -6.63 -12.21
CA ALA A 240 -5.57 -5.84 -12.60
C ALA A 240 -5.85 -4.36 -12.33
N PHE A 241 -4.92 -3.62 -11.72
CA PHE A 241 -5.00 -2.15 -11.73
C PHE A 241 -3.64 -1.49 -12.00
N THR A 242 -3.56 -0.44 -12.81
CA THR A 242 -2.35 0.40 -12.90
C THR A 242 -2.58 1.69 -12.14
N CYS A 243 -1.53 2.29 -11.60
CA CYS A 243 -1.60 3.62 -10.99
C CYS A 243 -0.41 4.46 -11.39
N LYS A 244 -0.63 5.71 -11.80
CA LYS A 244 0.42 6.70 -12.01
C LYS A 244 0.10 7.96 -11.23
N THR A 245 0.89 8.24 -10.20
CA THR A 245 0.87 9.51 -9.48
C THR A 245 2.04 10.39 -9.91
N VAL A 246 1.76 11.63 -10.31
CA VAL A 246 2.75 12.65 -10.68
C VAL A 246 2.60 13.82 -9.73
N PHE A 247 3.68 14.19 -9.05
CA PHE A 247 3.78 15.37 -8.20
C PHE A 247 5.02 16.18 -8.56
N GLN A 248 4.81 17.35 -9.18
CA GLN A 248 5.90 18.17 -9.75
C GLN A 248 6.84 17.36 -10.66
N LYS A 249 8.04 17.03 -10.16
CA LYS A 249 9.09 16.26 -10.84
C LYS A 249 9.16 14.78 -10.43
N TYR A 250 8.33 14.37 -9.46
CA TYR A 250 8.28 13.01 -8.94
C TYR A 250 7.17 12.22 -9.62
N GLU A 251 7.45 10.96 -9.95
CA GLU A 251 6.45 10.02 -10.47
C GLU A 251 6.51 8.74 -9.65
N VAL A 252 5.35 8.25 -9.19
CA VAL A 252 5.19 6.89 -8.65
C VAL A 252 4.28 6.13 -9.59
N ILE A 253 4.78 5.03 -10.14
CA ILE A 253 4.13 4.23 -11.16
C ILE A 253 3.98 2.80 -10.63
N VAL A 254 2.76 2.40 -10.30
CA VAL A 254 2.36 1.00 -10.12
C VAL A 254 2.01 0.50 -11.52
N HIS A 255 2.97 -0.18 -12.16
CA HIS A 255 2.94 -0.53 -13.58
C HIS A 255 1.73 -1.38 -13.96
N ARG A 256 1.28 -2.21 -13.02
CA ARG A 256 -0.05 -2.84 -12.87
C ARG A 256 -0.08 -3.37 -11.42
N ALA A 257 -1.14 -4.07 -11.04
CA ALA A 257 -1.37 -4.74 -9.78
C ALA A 257 -2.27 -5.95 -10.04
N PHE A 258 -1.67 -7.12 -10.24
CA PHE A 258 -2.30 -8.26 -10.89
C PHE A 258 -2.52 -9.46 -9.96
N TYR A 259 -3.70 -10.04 -10.09
CA TYR A 259 -4.06 -11.35 -9.57
C TYR A 259 -4.97 -12.07 -10.58
N LYS A 260 -4.75 -13.37 -10.80
CA LYS A 260 -5.62 -14.24 -11.60
C LYS A 260 -5.80 -15.60 -10.94
N GLY A 261 -7.05 -15.91 -10.57
CA GLY A 261 -7.39 -17.17 -9.95
C GLY A 261 -7.53 -18.33 -10.96
N PRO A 262 -7.05 -19.55 -10.65
CA PRO A 262 -5.97 -19.86 -9.71
C PRO A 262 -4.59 -19.59 -10.33
N GLY A 263 -3.58 -19.32 -9.51
CA GLY A 263 -2.19 -19.19 -9.95
C GLY A 263 -1.60 -17.82 -9.68
N ASP A 264 -1.70 -16.90 -10.63
CA ASP A 264 -0.67 -15.88 -10.82
C ASP A 264 -0.99 -14.57 -10.10
N ALA A 265 -0.04 -14.12 -9.29
CA ALA A 265 0.02 -12.77 -8.72
C ALA A 265 1.35 -12.11 -9.13
N GLU A 266 1.32 -10.80 -9.40
CA GLU A 266 2.53 -10.00 -9.61
C GLU A 266 2.57 -8.85 -8.58
N ALA A 267 3.75 -8.31 -8.23
CA ALA A 267 4.01 -7.00 -7.61
C ALA A 267 4.89 -6.11 -8.53
N GLY A 268 4.76 -4.79 -8.55
CA GLY A 268 5.42 -3.96 -9.58
C GLY A 268 5.25 -2.45 -9.42
N VAL A 269 6.29 -1.78 -8.91
CA VAL A 269 6.35 -0.34 -8.65
C VAL A 269 7.65 0.28 -9.20
N GLU A 270 7.56 1.53 -9.68
CA GLU A 270 8.68 2.37 -10.10
C GLU A 270 8.55 3.78 -9.49
N LEU A 271 9.66 4.31 -8.96
CA LEU A 271 9.77 5.68 -8.46
C LEU A 271 10.74 6.47 -9.35
N LYS A 272 10.34 7.68 -9.77
CA LYS A 272 11.17 8.62 -10.53
C LYS A 272 11.27 9.97 -9.84
N ALA A 273 12.39 10.65 -10.10
CA ALA A 273 12.56 12.08 -9.89
C ALA A 273 13.33 12.69 -11.07
N ASP A 274 12.90 13.86 -11.56
CA ASP A 274 13.54 14.55 -12.69
C ASP A 274 13.71 13.65 -13.94
N GLY A 275 12.72 12.79 -14.21
CA GLY A 275 12.71 11.81 -15.30
C GLY A 275 13.67 10.61 -15.12
N LYS A 276 14.40 10.53 -14.01
CA LYS A 276 15.31 9.41 -13.70
C LYS A 276 14.62 8.41 -12.78
N THR A 277 14.71 7.12 -13.12
CA THR A 277 14.29 6.02 -12.26
C THR A 277 15.22 5.91 -11.04
N LEU A 278 14.65 6.02 -9.85
CA LEU A 278 15.37 5.92 -8.57
C LEU A 278 15.28 4.51 -7.98
N LEU A 279 14.11 3.89 -8.10
CA LEU A 279 13.80 2.55 -7.60
C LEU A 279 12.86 1.87 -8.62
N THR A 280 13.11 0.61 -8.92
CA THR A 280 12.07 -0.33 -9.35
C THR A 280 11.99 -1.49 -8.36
N ALA A 281 10.80 -2.02 -8.13
CA ALA A 281 10.61 -3.25 -7.39
C ALA A 281 9.49 -4.07 -8.01
N LYS A 282 9.71 -5.38 -8.17
CA LYS A 282 8.77 -6.36 -8.68
C LYS A 282 8.76 -7.58 -7.76
N ALA A 283 7.61 -8.21 -7.61
CA ALA A 283 7.50 -9.57 -7.11
C ALA A 283 6.64 -10.40 -8.06
N THR A 284 6.72 -11.72 -8.02
CA THR A 284 5.74 -12.61 -8.64
C THR A 284 5.46 -13.74 -7.67
N GLY A 285 4.22 -14.20 -7.58
CA GLY A 285 3.85 -15.32 -6.74
C GLY A 285 2.89 -16.23 -7.49
N HIS A 286 3.07 -17.54 -7.35
CA HIS A 286 2.07 -18.52 -7.75
C HIS A 286 1.36 -19.03 -6.49
N GLY A 287 0.04 -19.13 -6.49
CA GLY A 287 -0.72 -19.52 -5.31
C GLY A 287 -2.20 -19.79 -5.54
N LEU A 288 -2.84 -20.24 -4.46
CA LEU A 288 -4.28 -20.45 -4.38
C LEU A 288 -4.84 -19.48 -3.33
N VAL A 289 -5.82 -18.69 -3.75
CA VAL A 289 -6.51 -17.72 -2.92
C VAL A 289 -8.00 -17.99 -3.06
N SER A 290 -8.70 -18.07 -1.94
CA SER A 290 -10.15 -18.10 -1.89
C SER A 290 -10.68 -16.76 -1.41
N ASN A 291 -11.99 -16.55 -1.53
CA ASN A 291 -12.65 -15.41 -0.89
C ASN A 291 -12.39 -15.33 0.63
N ARG A 292 -11.99 -16.43 1.29
CA ARG A 292 -11.74 -16.47 2.74
C ARG A 292 -10.29 -16.17 3.13
N GLY A 293 -9.37 -16.10 2.18
CA GLY A 293 -7.95 -15.82 2.43
C GLY A 293 -7.02 -16.56 1.47
N VAL A 294 -5.75 -16.62 1.84
CA VAL A 294 -4.71 -17.33 1.09
C VAL A 294 -4.73 -18.80 1.51
N ASP A 295 -5.05 -19.70 0.59
CA ASP A 295 -5.09 -21.14 0.85
C ASP A 295 -3.70 -21.77 0.67
N ASN A 296 -2.90 -21.28 -0.28
CA ASN A 296 -1.52 -21.73 -0.54
C ASN A 296 -0.70 -20.65 -1.24
N VAL A 297 0.58 -20.48 -0.87
CA VAL A 297 1.59 -19.74 -1.63
C VAL A 297 2.68 -20.72 -2.08
N GLY A 298 2.79 -20.92 -3.39
CA GLY A 298 3.85 -21.67 -4.05
C GLY A 298 5.15 -20.86 -4.14
N SER A 299 5.80 -20.84 -5.30
CA SER A 299 7.00 -20.04 -5.48
C SER A 299 6.71 -18.55 -5.52
N VAL A 300 7.61 -17.76 -4.93
CA VAL A 300 7.59 -16.30 -4.94
C VAL A 300 8.95 -15.80 -5.42
N ASN A 301 8.99 -14.91 -6.40
CA ASN A 301 10.20 -14.19 -6.77
C ASN A 301 10.07 -12.73 -6.38
N VAL A 302 11.19 -12.09 -6.05
CA VAL A 302 11.30 -10.66 -5.78
C VAL A 302 12.51 -10.10 -6.50
N ALA A 303 12.41 -8.87 -6.99
CA ALA A 303 13.51 -8.12 -7.56
C ALA A 303 13.34 -6.65 -7.18
N ALA A 304 14.40 -6.02 -6.69
CA ALA A 304 14.48 -4.58 -6.49
C ALA A 304 15.77 -4.06 -7.12
N ASP A 305 15.70 -2.87 -7.73
CA ASP A 305 16.82 -2.16 -8.33
C ASP A 305 16.79 -0.70 -7.84
N VAL A 306 17.90 -0.24 -7.27
CA VAL A 306 18.10 1.14 -6.84
C VAL A 306 19.14 1.79 -7.75
N LEU A 307 18.71 2.80 -8.51
CA LEU A 307 19.52 3.61 -9.44
C LEU A 307 20.26 2.83 -10.55
N GLY A 308 19.98 1.54 -10.76
CA GLY A 308 20.79 0.63 -11.56
C GLY A 308 22.14 0.26 -10.93
N GLU A 309 22.39 0.68 -9.68
CA GLU A 309 23.69 0.53 -9.00
C GLU A 309 23.68 -0.58 -7.94
N LEU A 310 22.52 -0.86 -7.35
CA LEU A 310 22.29 -1.91 -6.34
C LEU A 310 21.05 -2.69 -6.72
N GLN A 311 21.13 -4.01 -6.77
CA GLN A 311 20.00 -4.90 -7.00
C GLN A 311 19.89 -5.95 -5.89
N VAL A 312 18.67 -6.26 -5.49
CA VAL A 312 18.35 -7.45 -4.67
C VAL A 312 17.43 -8.33 -5.49
N LYS A 313 17.78 -9.61 -5.68
CA LYS A 313 16.94 -10.59 -6.37
C LYS A 313 16.75 -11.78 -5.45
N GLY A 314 15.54 -12.29 -5.33
CA GLY A 314 15.22 -13.36 -4.42
C GLY A 314 14.18 -14.31 -4.95
N THR A 315 14.32 -15.59 -4.62
CA THR A 315 13.29 -16.61 -4.83
C THR A 315 13.02 -17.32 -3.51
N CYS A 316 11.74 -17.45 -3.17
CA CYS A 316 11.24 -18.45 -2.25
C CYS A 316 10.63 -19.59 -3.06
N SER A 317 11.06 -20.83 -2.86
CA SER A 317 10.54 -21.99 -3.61
C SER A 317 9.16 -22.44 -3.15
N ASN A 318 8.78 -22.14 -1.90
CA ASN A 318 7.47 -22.47 -1.31
C ASN A 318 7.13 -21.52 -0.15
N GLY A 319 6.32 -20.49 -0.44
CA GLY A 319 5.95 -19.44 0.51
C GLY A 319 5.10 -19.94 1.68
N SER A 320 4.17 -20.87 1.45
CA SER A 320 3.37 -21.49 2.51
C SER A 320 4.24 -22.26 3.49
N ARG A 321 5.18 -23.07 2.98
CA ARG A 321 6.09 -23.84 3.83
C ARG A 321 7.04 -22.93 4.60
N LEU A 322 7.52 -21.84 3.99
CA LEU A 322 8.31 -20.83 4.69
C LEU A 322 7.49 -20.19 5.81
N ALA A 323 6.25 -19.76 5.55
CA ALA A 323 5.37 -19.16 6.55
C ALA A 323 5.11 -20.11 7.73
N GLU A 324 4.87 -21.41 7.48
CA GLU A 324 4.77 -22.43 8.54
C GLU A 324 6.04 -22.54 9.40
N ILE A 325 7.23 -22.42 8.79
CA ILE A 325 8.50 -22.48 9.49
C ILE A 325 8.70 -21.23 10.38
N ILE A 326 8.41 -20.03 9.85
CA ILE A 326 8.42 -18.80 10.65
C ILE A 326 7.43 -18.90 11.82
N ASP A 327 6.21 -19.37 11.57
CA ASP A 327 5.17 -19.49 12.60
C ASP A 327 5.60 -20.42 13.76
N ARG A 328 6.28 -21.53 13.45
CA ARG A 328 6.87 -22.40 14.49
C ARG A 328 8.01 -21.73 15.23
N MET A 329 8.90 -21.02 14.54
CA MET A 329 10.00 -20.28 15.19
C MET A 329 9.50 -19.17 16.11
N GLU A 330 8.37 -18.53 15.81
CA GLU A 330 7.81 -17.44 16.61
C GLU A 330 6.86 -17.92 17.74
N LYS A 331 6.14 -19.04 17.55
CA LYS A 331 5.00 -19.41 18.40
C LYS A 331 5.13 -20.77 19.08
N ASP A 332 5.91 -21.72 18.54
CA ASP A 332 6.12 -23.01 19.20
C ASP A 332 7.23 -22.92 20.25
N LYS A 333 6.83 -22.96 21.52
CA LYS A 333 7.74 -22.97 22.66
C LYS A 333 8.76 -24.13 22.62
N ALA A 334 8.37 -25.28 22.08
CA ALA A 334 9.27 -26.42 21.92
C ALA A 334 10.31 -26.19 20.81
N VAL A 335 10.17 -25.14 20.00
CA VAL A 335 11.17 -24.67 19.02
C VAL A 335 11.98 -23.51 19.59
N TYR A 336 11.35 -22.40 20.01
CA TYR A 336 12.10 -21.21 20.43
C TYR A 336 12.87 -21.34 21.74
N THR A 337 12.65 -22.38 22.55
CA THR A 337 13.50 -22.65 23.75
C THR A 337 14.60 -23.69 23.53
N ASP A 338 14.71 -24.29 22.33
CA ASP A 338 15.67 -25.36 22.02
C ASP A 338 16.58 -24.95 20.84
N GLU A 339 17.88 -24.81 21.11
CA GLU A 339 18.87 -24.37 20.14
C GLU A 339 18.96 -25.27 18.90
N ALA A 340 18.89 -26.58 19.07
CA ALA A 340 19.08 -27.53 17.98
C ALA A 340 17.85 -27.58 17.08
N ARG A 341 16.65 -27.51 17.66
CA ARG A 341 15.39 -27.39 16.92
C ARG A 341 15.30 -26.06 16.18
N PHE A 342 15.61 -24.95 16.85
CA PHE A 342 15.57 -23.64 16.22
C PHE A 342 16.56 -23.53 15.04
N LYS A 343 17.81 -23.97 15.22
CA LYS A 343 18.81 -23.99 14.14
C LYS A 343 18.40 -24.88 12.97
N LYS A 344 17.65 -25.96 13.22
CA LYS A 344 17.07 -26.78 12.15
C LYS A 344 15.99 -26.02 11.39
N GLU A 345 15.04 -25.39 12.06
CA GLU A 345 14.00 -24.58 11.38
C GLU A 345 14.60 -23.43 10.55
N VAL A 346 15.66 -22.77 11.06
CA VAL A 346 16.42 -21.78 10.29
C VAL A 346 17.09 -22.38 9.04
N ALA A 347 17.67 -23.59 9.14
CA ALA A 347 18.26 -24.29 8.00
C ALA A 347 17.19 -24.73 6.98
N ASP A 348 16.05 -25.24 7.45
CA ASP A 348 14.91 -25.63 6.63
C ASP A 348 14.33 -24.39 5.90
N ALA A 349 14.20 -23.23 6.57
CA ALA A 349 13.79 -21.97 5.95
C ALA A 349 14.78 -21.47 4.89
N ASN A 350 16.09 -21.50 5.20
CA ASN A 350 17.13 -21.11 4.25
C ASN A 350 17.18 -22.05 3.03
N SER A 351 16.78 -23.33 3.16
CA SER A 351 16.67 -24.24 2.00
C SER A 351 15.57 -23.85 1.00
N LEU A 352 14.63 -22.99 1.42
CA LEU A 352 13.56 -22.46 0.58
C LEU A 352 13.92 -21.10 -0.03
N LEU A 353 14.99 -20.45 0.43
CA LEU A 353 15.33 -19.06 0.10
C LEU A 353 16.65 -18.97 -0.69
N ASP A 354 16.59 -18.37 -1.87
CA ASP A 354 17.76 -17.92 -2.62
C ASP A 354 17.66 -16.41 -2.84
N VAL A 355 18.21 -15.62 -1.91
CA VAL A 355 18.13 -14.15 -1.94
C VAL A 355 19.54 -13.57 -2.01
N ASN A 356 19.79 -12.72 -2.99
CA ASN A 356 21.12 -12.27 -3.37
C ASN A 356 21.17 -10.77 -3.68
N VAL A 357 22.31 -10.16 -3.36
CA VAL A 357 22.66 -8.76 -3.62
C VAL A 357 23.65 -8.68 -4.78
N TYR A 358 23.40 -7.79 -5.73
CA TYR A 358 24.25 -7.53 -6.89
C TYR A 358 24.54 -6.03 -6.97
N TYR A 359 25.71 -5.67 -7.49
CA TYR A 359 26.11 -4.27 -7.70
C TYR A 359 26.47 -4.03 -9.16
N SER A 360 26.26 -2.81 -9.65
CA SER A 360 26.78 -2.32 -10.93
C SER A 360 26.57 -3.28 -12.12
N TYR A 361 25.35 -3.81 -12.27
CA TYR A 361 24.95 -4.76 -13.34
C TYR A 361 25.70 -6.10 -13.34
N ALA A 362 26.37 -6.50 -12.25
CA ALA A 362 27.05 -7.79 -12.15
C ALA A 362 26.07 -8.98 -12.32
N THR A 363 26.52 -9.99 -13.07
CA THR A 363 25.78 -11.25 -13.30
C THR A 363 25.91 -12.24 -12.14
N LYS A 364 26.92 -12.07 -11.29
CA LYS A 364 27.20 -12.92 -10.11
C LYS A 364 26.82 -12.18 -8.82
N PRO A 365 26.27 -12.89 -7.81
CA PRO A 365 25.94 -12.29 -6.54
C PRO A 365 27.20 -11.84 -5.79
N SER A 366 27.12 -10.67 -5.16
CA SER A 366 28.18 -10.11 -4.32
C SER A 366 28.00 -10.48 -2.83
N ALA A 367 26.77 -10.75 -2.41
CA ALA A 367 26.42 -11.34 -1.12
C ALA A 367 25.09 -12.08 -1.20
N GLY A 368 24.89 -13.07 -0.34
CA GLY A 368 23.59 -13.69 -0.08
C GLY A 368 22.92 -13.09 1.16
N LEU A 369 21.59 -13.10 1.21
CA LEU A 369 20.78 -12.78 2.38
C LEU A 369 20.11 -14.06 2.89
N LEU A 370 20.23 -14.33 4.19
CA LEU A 370 19.76 -15.56 4.82
C LEU A 370 19.25 -15.32 6.25
N LEU A 371 18.53 -16.28 6.81
CA LEU A 371 18.13 -16.26 8.21
C LEU A 371 19.23 -16.86 9.10
N GLY A 372 19.52 -16.20 10.21
CA GLY A 372 20.37 -16.70 11.28
C GLY A 372 19.58 -17.07 12.54
N ALA A 373 20.24 -17.78 13.46
CA ALA A 373 19.72 -18.09 14.78
C ALA A 373 20.45 -17.26 15.84
N MET A 374 19.73 -16.45 16.61
CA MET A 374 20.26 -15.62 17.69
C MET A 374 19.57 -15.99 19.01
N LYS A 375 20.37 -16.15 20.07
CA LYS A 375 19.86 -16.35 21.43
C LYS A 375 19.62 -15.00 22.08
N THR A 376 18.40 -14.76 22.54
CA THR A 376 18.02 -13.65 23.41
C THR A 376 17.77 -14.13 24.83
N VAL A 377 17.74 -13.21 25.78
CA VAL A 377 17.29 -13.46 27.16
C VAL A 377 16.30 -12.37 27.50
N ASP A 378 15.12 -12.76 28.00
CA ASP A 378 14.12 -11.83 28.50
C ASP A 378 14.60 -11.22 29.83
N ASP A 379 14.85 -9.91 29.84
CA ASP A 379 15.44 -9.19 30.99
C ASP A 379 14.60 -9.28 32.28
N TYR A 380 13.29 -9.57 32.18
CA TYR A 380 12.38 -9.62 33.32
C TYR A 380 12.28 -11.02 33.94
N SER A 381 12.22 -12.08 33.13
CA SER A 381 12.04 -13.47 33.58
C SER A 381 13.29 -14.33 33.48
N GLY A 382 14.40 -13.80 32.93
CA GLY A 382 15.67 -14.51 32.76
C GLY A 382 15.60 -15.71 31.80
N ARG A 383 14.50 -15.84 31.05
CA ARG A 383 14.29 -16.93 30.10
C ARG A 383 15.07 -16.67 28.83
N ALA A 384 15.88 -17.65 28.44
CA ALA A 384 16.55 -17.62 27.15
C ALA A 384 15.66 -18.21 26.07
N GLU A 385 15.53 -17.48 24.96
CA GLU A 385 14.75 -17.87 23.79
C GLU A 385 15.63 -17.67 22.54
N TRP A 386 15.24 -18.30 21.44
CA TRP A 386 15.91 -18.19 20.15
C TRP A 386 15.00 -17.44 19.19
N ILE A 387 15.56 -16.46 18.50
CA ILE A 387 14.90 -15.67 17.46
C ILE A 387 15.68 -15.77 16.16
N SER A 388 14.99 -15.55 15.04
CA SER A 388 15.63 -15.44 13.75
C SER A 388 16.05 -14.01 13.49
N ASN A 389 17.23 -13.80 12.89
CA ASN A 389 17.63 -12.49 12.38
C ASN A 389 18.02 -12.58 10.90
N ALA A 390 17.84 -11.48 10.15
CA ALA A 390 18.38 -11.38 8.81
C ALA A 390 19.91 -11.26 8.87
N GLN A 391 20.61 -11.99 8.02
CA GLN A 391 22.06 -11.99 7.91
C GLN A 391 22.50 -11.77 6.47
N ILE A 392 23.63 -11.08 6.29
CA ILE A 392 24.33 -10.94 5.03
C ILE A 392 25.57 -11.82 5.03
N LYS A 393 25.73 -12.65 3.99
CA LYS A 393 26.85 -13.57 3.78
C LYS A 393 27.63 -13.17 2.55
N PHE A 394 28.89 -12.81 2.72
CA PHE A 394 29.79 -12.38 1.64
C PHE A 394 30.42 -13.59 0.94
N THR A 395 31.01 -13.35 -0.24
CA THR A 395 31.62 -14.39 -1.08
C THR A 395 32.88 -15.02 -0.48
N ASP A 396 33.49 -14.40 0.53
CA ASP A 396 34.59 -14.96 1.34
C ASP A 396 34.08 -15.90 2.46
N GLY A 397 32.76 -16.05 2.60
CA GLY A 397 32.11 -16.87 3.63
C GLY A 397 31.85 -16.14 4.95
N THR A 398 32.31 -14.90 5.12
CA THR A 398 31.99 -14.10 6.31
C THR A 398 30.50 -13.78 6.36
N THR A 399 29.93 -13.78 7.57
CA THR A 399 28.50 -13.55 7.80
C THR A 399 28.30 -12.56 8.93
N TYR A 400 27.39 -11.61 8.74
CA TYR A 400 27.05 -10.57 9.71
C TYR A 400 25.52 -10.48 9.85
N ALA A 401 25.02 -10.16 11.04
CA ALA A 401 23.63 -9.71 11.15
C ALA A 401 23.44 -8.44 10.30
N VAL A 402 22.28 -8.33 9.66
CA VAL A 402 21.93 -7.15 8.86
C VAL A 402 21.99 -5.89 9.72
N ASP A 403 21.48 -5.93 10.95
CA ASP A 403 21.48 -4.77 11.85
C ASP A 403 22.90 -4.36 12.32
N ASP A 404 23.84 -5.30 12.43
CA ASP A 404 25.24 -5.01 12.74
C ASP A 404 25.96 -4.38 11.53
N TYR A 405 25.75 -4.95 10.34
CA TYR A 405 26.34 -4.45 9.10
C TYR A 405 25.77 -3.08 8.76
N PHE A 406 24.44 -2.96 8.63
CA PHE A 406 23.69 -1.73 8.38
C PHE A 406 23.47 -0.92 9.67
N SER A 407 24.53 -0.66 10.43
CA SER A 407 24.48 0.09 11.70
C SER A 407 24.91 1.55 11.55
N ARG A 408 24.51 2.40 12.51
CA ARG A 408 25.02 3.79 12.66
C ARG A 408 26.55 3.87 12.76
N LYS A 409 27.21 2.82 13.27
CA LYS A 409 28.67 2.70 13.32
C LYS A 409 29.27 2.55 11.92
N ASN A 410 28.60 1.79 11.06
CA ASN A 410 29.09 1.46 9.72
C ASN A 410 28.69 2.48 8.65
N PHE A 411 27.51 3.08 8.77
CA PHE A 411 26.90 3.98 7.78
C PHE A 411 26.44 5.31 8.41
N ALA A 412 27.28 5.90 9.26
CA ALA A 412 26.94 7.07 10.07
C ALA A 412 26.34 8.24 9.26
N GLY A 413 26.87 8.50 8.06
CA GLY A 413 26.37 9.55 7.17
C GLY A 413 24.98 9.24 6.60
N VAL A 414 24.76 8.02 6.10
CA VAL A 414 23.44 7.60 5.59
C VAL A 414 22.39 7.61 6.69
N PHE A 415 22.71 7.11 7.89
CA PHE A 415 21.78 7.18 9.03
C PHE A 415 21.45 8.61 9.46
N LYS A 416 22.41 9.53 9.34
CA LYS A 416 22.16 10.96 9.59
C LYS A 416 21.25 11.55 8.53
N GLU A 417 21.57 11.40 7.25
CA GLU A 417 20.81 11.96 6.13
C GLU A 417 19.39 11.40 6.04
N ALA A 418 19.22 10.08 6.20
CA ALA A 418 17.92 9.45 6.28
C ALA A 418 17.13 9.94 7.51
N GLY A 419 17.80 10.11 8.66
CA GLY A 419 17.21 10.67 9.87
C GLY A 419 16.76 12.12 9.69
N ASP A 420 17.59 12.96 9.07
CA ASP A 420 17.30 14.37 8.79
C ASP A 420 16.15 14.51 7.78
N MET A 421 16.11 13.65 6.75
CA MET A 421 15.00 13.54 5.78
C MET A 421 13.69 13.09 6.45
N ILE A 422 13.71 12.04 7.26
CA ILE A 422 12.54 11.57 8.04
C ILE A 422 12.06 12.67 9.00
N ASN A 423 12.97 13.34 9.69
CA ASN A 423 12.64 14.43 10.60
C ASN A 423 12.07 15.66 9.85
N ALA A 424 12.52 15.92 8.62
CA ALA A 424 11.91 16.93 7.78
C ALA A 424 10.47 16.55 7.42
N PHE A 425 10.22 15.34 6.92
CA PHE A 425 8.86 14.87 6.63
C PHE A 425 7.94 14.85 7.88
N LYS A 426 8.46 14.47 9.05
CA LYS A 426 7.71 14.54 10.31
C LYS A 426 7.33 15.98 10.70
N ARG A 427 8.24 16.94 10.51
CA ARG A 427 8.00 18.36 10.78
C ARG A 427 7.03 19.01 9.80
N LEU A 428 6.98 18.51 8.57
CA LEU A 428 5.96 18.90 7.58
C LEU A 428 4.61 18.37 8.07
N PHE A 429 4.41 17.05 8.01
CA PHE A 429 3.12 16.41 8.21
C PHE A 429 2.56 16.45 9.65
N ASN A 430 3.17 17.20 10.57
CA ASN A 430 2.72 17.46 11.96
C ASN A 430 2.20 16.20 12.70
N PHE A 431 2.99 15.11 12.63
CA PHE A 431 2.72 13.83 13.29
C PHE A 431 2.86 13.88 14.81
#